data_AF-D7BYF2-F1
#
_entry.id   AF-D7BYF2-F1
#
_cell.length_a   1.000
_cell.length_b   1.000
_cell.length_c   1.000
_cell.angle_alpha   90.00
_cell.angle_beta   90.00
_cell.angle_gamma   90.00
#
_symmetry.space_group_name_H-M   'P 1'
#
loop_
_entity.id
_entity.type
_entity.pdbx_description
1 polymer ?
#
loop_
_entity_poly.entity_id
_entity_poly.type
_entity_poly.pdbx_seq_one_letter_code
_entity_poly.pdbx_strand_id
1 'polypeptide(L)'
;MVAATIHFYGWWPFSVNIAGYTRFDATAEKDLSQAFDRAYNTFVAKGVPVIIGEYALLAYDHTRPGIIERGEVRKYFEYLGQYAHQRQLTTMLWDAGQFLNRNELQWRDPELFAQIKSSWTTRSGTASSDMVFLPKSGAITSQTLTLNPNGTDFQGLRHGDRDLVKGEDYTVSGDRLTLTAAALGRLAGDRAYGVNATLQARFSRGVPWRIDVITYDPPVLSNATGSTGSYAIPTQFRGDMLATMEARYDDGSNAGPADWTPYQQWDTAFSAYTGDSIKLTPDFFNEVKDGSRVTLTFDFWSGASVTYHVTKTGTSVTGTTA
;
A
#
# COMPACT_ATOMS: atom_id res chain seq x y z
N MET A 1 7.11 25.46 -32.08
CA MET A 1 7.32 24.14 -31.45
C MET A 1 6.06 23.81 -30.67
N VAL A 2 5.53 22.59 -30.81
CA VAL A 2 4.34 22.11 -30.09
C VAL A 2 4.75 20.87 -29.28
N ALA A 3 4.20 20.73 -28.08
CA ALA A 3 4.35 19.53 -27.25
C ALA A 3 2.96 18.89 -27.05
N ALA A 4 2.91 17.57 -27.00
CA ALA A 4 1.73 16.83 -26.56
C ALA A 4 1.74 16.69 -25.03
N THR A 5 0.56 16.59 -24.42
CA THR A 5 0.43 16.33 -22.99
C THR A 5 -0.56 15.19 -22.74
N ILE A 6 -0.25 14.33 -21.76
CA ILE A 6 -1.15 13.33 -21.20
C ILE A 6 -1.07 13.37 -19.67
N HIS A 7 -2.11 12.91 -18.98
CA HIS A 7 -2.10 12.76 -17.52
C HIS A 7 -2.17 11.27 -17.17
N PHE A 8 -1.56 10.85 -16.06
CA PHE A 8 -1.52 9.45 -15.66
C PHE A 8 -1.58 9.27 -14.14
N TYR A 9 -2.66 8.64 -13.67
CA TYR A 9 -2.95 8.45 -12.24
C TYR A 9 -2.87 6.98 -11.79
N GLY A 10 -2.20 6.13 -12.58
CA GLY A 10 -2.05 4.70 -12.31
C GLY A 10 -3.22 3.85 -12.82
N TRP A 11 -3.00 2.54 -12.87
CA TRP A 11 -4.05 1.56 -13.14
C TRP A 11 -5.18 1.72 -12.11
N TRP A 12 -6.40 1.98 -12.61
CA TRP A 12 -7.49 2.47 -11.77
C TRP A 12 -7.73 1.63 -10.50
N PRO A 13 -7.90 0.30 -10.57
CA PRO A 13 -8.14 -0.52 -9.38
C PRO A 13 -7.07 -0.40 -8.28
N PHE A 14 -5.79 -0.33 -8.68
CA PHE A 14 -4.69 -0.10 -7.74
C PHE A 14 -4.70 1.33 -7.18
N SER A 15 -4.94 2.31 -8.05
CA SER A 15 -4.87 3.73 -7.70
C SER A 15 -5.93 4.21 -6.70
N VAL A 16 -6.99 3.42 -6.48
CA VAL A 16 -8.07 3.69 -5.52
C VAL A 16 -8.31 2.57 -4.51
N ASN A 17 -7.51 1.50 -4.55
CA ASN A 17 -7.68 0.28 -3.74
C ASN A 17 -9.11 -0.30 -3.82
N ILE A 18 -9.41 -0.97 -4.92
CA ILE A 18 -10.65 -1.70 -5.18
C ILE A 18 -10.33 -3.01 -5.92
N ALA A 19 -11.28 -3.96 -5.93
CA ALA A 19 -11.19 -5.20 -6.70
C ALA A 19 -10.00 -6.10 -6.32
N GLY A 20 -9.50 -5.95 -5.09
CA GLY A 20 -8.39 -6.74 -4.55
C GLY A 20 -7.00 -6.27 -5.01
N TYR A 21 -6.91 -5.18 -5.76
CA TYR A 21 -5.63 -4.63 -6.25
C TYR A 21 -4.94 -3.77 -5.18
N THR A 22 -4.55 -4.40 -4.07
CA THR A 22 -3.84 -3.75 -2.96
C THR A 22 -2.35 -3.55 -3.24
N ARG A 23 -1.79 -4.26 -4.23
CA ARG A 23 -0.36 -4.27 -4.57
C ARG A 23 -0.10 -3.65 -5.94
N PHE A 24 1.05 -3.00 -6.08
CA PHE A 24 1.61 -2.65 -7.38
C PHE A 24 2.15 -3.91 -8.04
N ASP A 25 1.31 -4.53 -8.88
CA ASP A 25 1.54 -5.82 -9.51
C ASP A 25 1.86 -5.70 -11.01
N ALA A 26 2.02 -6.84 -11.67
CA ALA A 26 2.28 -6.91 -13.11
C ALA A 26 1.16 -6.28 -13.96
N THR A 27 -0.08 -6.22 -13.46
CA THR A 27 -1.20 -5.58 -14.15
C THR A 27 -1.00 -4.06 -14.18
N ALA A 28 -0.71 -3.48 -13.01
CA ALA A 28 -0.44 -2.04 -12.89
C ALA A 28 0.83 -1.61 -13.63
N GLU A 29 1.90 -2.42 -13.59
CA GLU A 29 3.12 -2.21 -14.38
C GLU A 29 2.84 -2.23 -15.89
N LYS A 30 2.04 -3.19 -16.35
CA LYS A 30 1.69 -3.34 -17.76
C LYS A 30 0.85 -2.18 -18.27
N ASP A 31 -0.15 -1.73 -17.50
CA ASP A 31 -0.96 -0.57 -17.87
C ASP A 31 -0.09 0.69 -18.05
N LEU A 32 0.78 0.97 -17.08
CA LEU A 32 1.71 2.10 -17.11
C LEU A 32 2.64 2.03 -18.31
N SER A 33 3.34 0.90 -18.48
CA SER A 33 4.30 0.73 -19.58
C SER A 33 3.64 0.86 -20.95
N GLN A 34 2.46 0.25 -21.14
CA GLN A 34 1.73 0.36 -22.40
C GLN A 34 1.21 1.77 -22.67
N ALA A 35 0.77 2.51 -21.64
CA ALA A 35 0.37 3.91 -21.80
C ALA A 35 1.54 4.78 -22.27
N PHE A 36 2.71 4.62 -21.65
CA PHE A 36 3.90 5.41 -21.98
C PHE A 36 4.52 4.99 -23.30
N ASP A 37 4.46 3.70 -23.67
CA ASP A 37 4.85 3.21 -25.00
C ASP A 37 3.97 3.81 -26.11
N ARG A 38 2.66 3.90 -25.90
CA ARG A 38 1.76 4.54 -26.88
C ARG A 38 2.09 6.02 -27.04
N ALA A 39 2.35 6.74 -25.95
CA ALA A 39 2.75 8.14 -26.00
C ALA A 39 4.07 8.32 -26.75
N TYR A 40 5.06 7.48 -26.45
CA TYR A 40 6.36 7.50 -27.12
C TYR A 40 6.25 7.21 -28.62
N ASN A 41 5.63 6.09 -28.99
CA ASN A 41 5.53 5.66 -30.38
C ASN A 41 4.69 6.62 -31.26
N THR A 42 3.70 7.26 -30.65
CA THR A 42 2.82 8.20 -31.35
C THR A 42 3.48 9.56 -31.56
N PHE A 43 4.22 10.05 -30.55
CA PHE A 43 4.74 11.42 -30.52
C PHE A 43 6.26 11.51 -30.47
N VAL A 44 6.89 11.02 -29.39
CA VAL A 44 8.33 11.21 -29.12
C VAL A 44 9.19 10.62 -30.24
N ALA A 45 8.89 9.39 -30.67
CA ALA A 45 9.59 8.72 -31.76
C ALA A 45 9.47 9.43 -33.12
N LYS A 46 8.52 10.37 -33.24
CA LYS A 46 8.27 11.20 -34.43
C LYS A 46 8.70 12.66 -34.26
N GLY A 47 9.49 12.95 -33.23
CA GLY A 47 10.02 14.28 -32.96
C GLY A 47 9.05 15.26 -32.29
N VAL A 48 7.92 14.78 -31.75
CA VAL A 48 6.99 15.59 -30.96
C VAL A 48 7.21 15.30 -29.47
N PRO A 49 7.71 16.25 -28.66
CA PRO A 49 7.92 16.02 -27.24
C PRO A 49 6.60 15.80 -26.50
N VAL A 50 6.64 14.97 -25.44
CA VAL A 50 5.49 14.68 -24.58
C VAL A 50 5.80 15.09 -23.14
N ILE A 51 4.83 15.74 -22.51
CA ILE A 51 4.82 16.06 -21.09
C ILE A 51 3.74 15.21 -20.41
N ILE A 52 4.09 14.50 -19.35
CA ILE A 52 3.11 13.97 -18.40
C ILE A 52 2.71 15.13 -17.49
N GLY A 53 1.69 15.88 -17.91
CA GLY A 53 1.30 17.15 -17.29
C GLY A 53 0.81 17.01 -15.85
N GLU A 54 0.29 15.83 -15.52
CA GLU A 54 -0.04 15.43 -14.16
C GLU A 54 0.26 13.95 -13.98
N TYR A 55 0.91 13.61 -12.87
CA TYR A 55 0.93 12.23 -12.39
C TYR A 55 0.87 12.15 -10.86
N ALA A 56 0.19 11.12 -10.37
CA ALA A 56 0.12 10.67 -8.98
C ALA A 56 -0.53 9.27 -8.95
N LEU A 57 -1.07 8.85 -7.81
CA LEU A 57 -2.12 7.82 -7.75
C LEU A 57 -3.45 8.53 -7.49
N LEU A 58 -4.53 8.07 -8.12
CA LEU A 58 -5.83 8.77 -8.12
C LEU A 58 -6.34 9.11 -6.71
N ALA A 59 -6.16 8.21 -5.74
CA ALA A 59 -6.59 8.40 -4.36
C ALA A 59 -5.47 8.77 -3.37
N TYR A 60 -4.24 9.05 -3.81
CA TYR A 60 -3.16 9.37 -2.89
C TYR A 60 -3.43 10.67 -2.11
N ASP A 61 -3.39 10.59 -0.78
CA ASP A 61 -3.60 11.73 0.10
C ASP A 61 -2.92 11.51 1.46
N HIS A 62 -2.03 12.43 1.85
CA HIS A 62 -1.31 12.38 3.11
C HIS A 62 -2.20 12.43 4.37
N THR A 63 -3.42 12.98 4.27
CA THR A 63 -4.38 13.02 5.39
C THR A 63 -5.15 11.71 5.54
N ARG A 64 -5.06 10.84 4.54
CA ARG A 64 -5.73 9.55 4.45
C ARG A 64 -4.69 8.44 4.22
N PRO A 65 -3.74 8.27 5.16
CA PRO A 65 -2.70 7.25 5.02
C PRO A 65 -3.34 5.85 4.98
N GLY A 66 -2.77 4.96 4.17
CA GLY A 66 -3.18 3.56 4.11
C GLY A 66 -4.20 3.21 3.01
N ILE A 67 -4.74 4.18 2.26
CA ILE A 67 -5.55 3.87 1.05
C ILE A 67 -4.76 2.94 0.14
N ILE A 68 -3.51 3.33 -0.16
CA ILE A 68 -2.55 2.50 -0.88
C ILE A 68 -1.37 2.32 0.07
N GLU A 69 -0.93 1.08 0.22
CA GLU A 69 0.18 0.73 1.10
C GLU A 69 1.46 1.44 0.65
N ARG A 70 2.22 1.94 1.62
CA ARG A 70 3.35 2.84 1.42
C ARG A 70 4.47 2.22 0.59
N GLY A 71 4.85 0.98 0.85
CA GLY A 71 5.78 0.23 0.03
C GLY A 71 5.31 0.10 -1.42
N GLU A 72 4.03 -0.21 -1.63
CA GLU A 72 3.41 -0.27 -2.95
C GLU A 72 3.41 1.09 -3.68
N VAL A 73 3.13 2.19 -2.98
CA VAL A 73 3.26 3.56 -3.50
C VAL A 73 4.70 3.84 -3.93
N ARG A 74 5.70 3.47 -3.11
CA ARG A 74 7.12 3.68 -3.44
C ARG A 74 7.56 2.88 -4.66
N LYS A 75 7.08 1.64 -4.81
CA LYS A 75 7.32 0.82 -6.03
C LYS A 75 6.71 1.47 -7.27
N TYR A 76 5.47 1.96 -7.18
CA TYR A 76 4.81 2.68 -8.27
C TYR A 76 5.62 3.90 -8.73
N PHE A 77 6.02 4.77 -7.80
CA PHE A 77 6.81 5.96 -8.15
C PHE A 77 8.22 5.64 -8.65
N GLU A 78 8.84 4.56 -8.15
CA GLU A 78 10.11 4.06 -8.68
C GLU A 78 9.98 3.67 -10.15
N TYR A 79 9.00 2.81 -10.46
CA TYR A 79 8.75 2.30 -11.82
C TYR A 79 8.32 3.42 -12.77
N LEU A 80 7.38 4.27 -12.37
CA LEU A 80 6.87 5.37 -13.20
C LEU A 80 7.99 6.30 -13.66
N GLY A 81 8.80 6.78 -12.72
CA GLY A 81 9.86 7.74 -13.03
C GLY A 81 10.92 7.12 -13.94
N GLN A 82 11.30 5.87 -13.69
CA GLN A 82 12.23 5.15 -14.55
C GLN A 82 11.68 4.95 -15.97
N TYR A 83 10.42 4.54 -16.11
CA TYR A 83 9.83 4.25 -17.42
C TYR A 83 9.62 5.54 -18.21
N ALA A 84 9.18 6.62 -17.56
CA ALA A 84 9.10 7.95 -18.15
C ALA A 84 10.47 8.42 -18.67
N HIS A 85 11.52 8.27 -17.87
CA HIS A 85 12.88 8.62 -18.27
C HIS A 85 13.33 7.83 -19.51
N GLN A 86 13.09 6.51 -19.55
CA GLN A 86 13.42 5.67 -20.72
C GLN A 86 12.67 6.08 -22.00
N ARG A 87 11.48 6.65 -21.86
CA ARG A 87 10.65 7.12 -22.98
C ARG A 87 10.77 8.62 -23.22
N GLN A 88 11.73 9.30 -22.59
CA GLN A 88 11.96 10.74 -22.73
C GLN A 88 10.69 11.58 -22.48
N LEU A 89 9.88 11.16 -21.51
CA LEU A 89 8.66 11.83 -21.10
C LEU A 89 8.99 12.76 -19.92
N THR A 90 8.84 14.08 -20.11
CA THR A 90 8.99 15.03 -19.00
C THR A 90 7.81 14.87 -18.06
N THR A 91 8.02 14.77 -16.75
CA THR A 91 6.95 14.55 -15.78
C THR A 91 6.72 15.76 -14.87
N MET A 92 5.45 16.02 -14.54
CA MET A 92 5.02 17.07 -13.61
C MET A 92 4.15 16.45 -12.52
N LEU A 93 4.69 16.36 -11.30
CA LEU A 93 4.00 15.75 -10.16
C LEU A 93 2.76 16.58 -9.82
N TRP A 94 1.60 15.93 -9.71
CA TRP A 94 0.39 16.60 -9.24
C TRP A 94 0.45 16.76 -7.71
N ASP A 95 0.80 17.96 -7.24
CA ASP A 95 0.86 18.29 -5.82
C ASP A 95 -0.16 19.36 -5.43
N ALA A 96 -1.36 18.90 -5.05
CA ALA A 96 -2.43 19.74 -4.49
C ALA A 96 -2.18 20.14 -3.01
N GLY A 97 -0.97 19.94 -2.47
CA GLY A 97 -0.62 20.11 -1.05
C GLY A 97 -0.42 18.79 -0.30
N GLN A 98 -0.49 17.67 -1.03
CA GLN A 98 -0.37 16.30 -0.51
C GLN A 98 1.08 15.82 -0.40
N PHE A 99 2.02 16.44 -1.13
CA PHE A 99 3.44 16.10 -1.03
C PHE A 99 4.22 17.17 -0.27
N LEU A 100 4.20 18.43 -0.70
CA LEU A 100 4.86 19.53 -0.02
C LEU A 100 3.92 20.17 1.02
N ASN A 101 4.35 20.21 2.28
CA ASN A 101 3.73 21.09 3.27
C ASN A 101 4.10 22.54 2.94
N ARG A 102 3.17 23.28 2.35
CA ARG A 102 3.41 24.66 1.89
C ARG A 102 3.58 25.68 3.03
N ASN A 103 3.16 25.34 4.26
CA ASN A 103 3.33 26.21 5.42
C ASN A 103 4.76 26.14 5.99
N GLU A 104 5.36 24.95 5.94
CA GLU A 104 6.70 24.67 6.51
C GLU A 104 7.79 24.57 5.44
N LEU A 105 7.40 24.47 4.17
CA LEU A 105 8.28 24.20 3.02
C LEU A 105 9.09 22.90 3.19
N GLN A 106 8.43 21.88 3.75
CA GLN A 106 9.00 20.54 3.98
C GLN A 106 8.13 19.48 3.31
N TRP A 107 8.77 18.42 2.79
CA TRP A 107 8.05 17.26 2.27
C TRP A 107 7.37 16.51 3.40
N ARG A 108 6.09 16.16 3.20
CA ARG A 108 5.28 15.43 4.19
C ARG A 108 5.77 14.00 4.39
N ASP A 109 6.22 13.36 3.30
CA ASP A 109 6.98 12.11 3.34
C ASP A 109 8.33 12.33 2.62
N PRO A 110 9.40 12.67 3.36
CA PRO A 110 10.73 12.87 2.78
C PRO A 110 11.30 11.65 2.08
N GLU A 111 10.99 10.43 2.54
CA GLU A 111 11.47 9.19 1.91
C GLU A 111 10.77 8.95 0.56
N LEU A 112 9.46 9.21 0.47
CA LEU A 112 8.71 9.12 -0.78
C LEU A 112 9.21 10.17 -1.78
N PHE A 113 9.39 11.42 -1.36
CA PHE A 113 9.93 12.43 -2.27
C PHE A 113 11.37 12.10 -2.71
N ALA A 114 12.21 11.57 -1.82
CA ALA A 114 13.54 11.10 -2.19
C ALA A 114 13.48 9.97 -3.24
N GLN A 115 12.51 9.06 -3.13
CA GLN A 115 12.26 8.03 -4.15
C GLN A 115 11.87 8.65 -5.50
N ILE A 116 10.90 9.59 -5.50
CA ILE A 116 10.47 10.29 -6.72
C ILE A 116 11.66 11.01 -7.38
N LYS A 117 12.43 11.76 -6.58
CA LYS A 117 13.61 12.50 -7.03
C LYS A 117 14.69 11.58 -7.58
N SER A 118 14.94 10.44 -6.94
CA SER A 118 15.93 9.46 -7.39
C SER A 118 15.59 8.95 -8.79
N SER A 119 14.32 8.63 -9.03
CA SER A 119 13.83 8.11 -10.31
C SER A 119 14.02 9.04 -11.51
N TRP A 120 14.33 10.32 -11.29
CA TRP A 120 14.68 11.25 -12.38
C TRP A 120 16.01 10.93 -13.05
N THR A 121 16.92 10.23 -12.35
CA THR A 121 18.30 10.01 -12.81
C THR A 121 18.80 8.58 -12.63
N THR A 122 18.24 7.82 -11.70
CA THR A 122 18.65 6.44 -11.42
C THR A 122 17.49 5.59 -10.92
N ARG A 123 17.63 4.27 -11.07
CA ARG A 123 16.78 3.30 -10.39
C ARG A 123 17.16 3.15 -8.92
N SER A 124 16.20 2.74 -8.11
CA SER A 124 16.38 2.30 -6.72
C SER A 124 15.97 0.84 -6.61
N GLY A 125 16.73 0.03 -5.88
CA GLY A 125 16.27 -1.32 -5.52
C GLY A 125 15.09 -1.26 -4.54
N THR A 126 14.17 -2.21 -4.66
CA THR A 126 13.02 -2.38 -3.76
C THR A 126 12.95 -3.83 -3.27
N ALA A 127 11.87 -4.20 -2.59
CA ALA A 127 11.57 -5.59 -2.25
C ALA A 127 10.07 -5.88 -2.42
N SER A 128 9.68 -7.14 -2.23
CA SER A 128 8.29 -7.59 -2.29
C SER A 128 7.37 -6.92 -1.27
N SER A 129 7.95 -6.40 -0.17
CA SER A 129 7.26 -5.70 0.91
C SER A 129 8.26 -4.77 1.62
N ASP A 130 7.77 -3.70 2.22
CA ASP A 130 8.49 -2.89 3.22
C ASP A 130 8.12 -3.29 4.65
N MET A 131 7.44 -4.42 4.85
CA MET A 131 7.00 -4.92 6.14
C MET A 131 7.42 -6.38 6.36
N VAL A 132 7.82 -6.69 7.59
CA VAL A 132 8.06 -8.04 8.12
C VAL A 132 7.29 -8.20 9.43
N PHE A 133 6.26 -9.06 9.42
CA PHE A 133 5.40 -9.30 10.56
C PHE A 133 5.91 -10.45 11.44
N LEU A 134 5.93 -10.22 12.76
CA LEU A 134 6.38 -11.17 13.78
C LEU A 134 5.26 -11.39 14.82
N PRO A 135 5.00 -12.63 15.25
CA PRO A 135 3.95 -12.88 16.24
C PRO A 135 4.35 -12.30 17.61
N LYS A 136 3.36 -11.73 18.32
CA LYS A 136 3.53 -11.16 19.67
C LYS A 136 4.07 -12.19 20.66
N SER A 137 3.67 -13.45 20.51
CA SER A 137 4.11 -14.55 21.36
C SER A 137 4.62 -15.74 20.53
N GLY A 138 5.26 -16.70 21.19
CA GLY A 138 5.83 -17.88 20.53
C GLY A 138 7.19 -17.63 19.86
N ALA A 139 7.64 -18.65 19.13
CA ALA A 139 8.95 -18.66 18.48
C ALA A 139 8.99 -17.69 17.30
N ILE A 140 10.01 -16.82 17.26
CA ILE A 140 10.33 -16.05 16.05
C ILE A 140 11.07 -16.97 15.09
N THR A 141 10.62 -16.99 13.85
CA THR A 141 11.25 -17.69 12.73
C THR A 141 11.91 -16.70 11.78
N SER A 142 12.83 -17.19 10.96
CA SER A 142 13.44 -16.38 9.90
C SER A 142 12.37 -15.94 8.89
N GLN A 143 12.49 -14.72 8.37
CA GLN A 143 11.56 -14.13 7.43
C GLN A 143 12.28 -13.79 6.12
N THR A 144 11.62 -14.00 4.99
CA THR A 144 12.22 -13.77 3.66
C THR A 144 11.45 -12.73 2.89
N LEU A 145 12.17 -11.77 2.33
CA LEU A 145 11.67 -10.85 1.31
C LEU A 145 12.33 -11.16 -0.02
N THR A 146 11.60 -10.96 -1.12
CA THR A 146 12.18 -11.01 -2.46
C THR A 146 12.67 -9.62 -2.81
N LEU A 147 13.96 -9.47 -3.07
CA LEU A 147 14.56 -8.22 -3.54
C LEU A 147 14.15 -8.00 -5.00
N ASN A 148 13.87 -6.75 -5.34
CA ASN A 148 13.74 -6.28 -6.71
C ASN A 148 14.92 -5.34 -6.98
N PRO A 149 16.07 -5.85 -7.44
CA PRO A 149 17.28 -5.04 -7.49
C PRO A 149 17.20 -3.93 -8.53
N ASN A 150 16.27 -4.00 -9.50
CA ASN A 150 16.06 -2.94 -10.47
C ASN A 150 17.35 -2.57 -11.23
N GLY A 151 18.16 -3.59 -11.54
CA GLY A 151 19.49 -3.46 -12.16
C GLY A 151 20.58 -2.90 -11.25
N THR A 152 20.28 -2.62 -9.98
CA THR A 152 21.24 -2.25 -8.93
C THR A 152 21.71 -3.50 -8.17
N ASP A 153 22.72 -3.35 -7.30
CA ASP A 153 23.29 -4.45 -6.53
C ASP A 153 23.03 -4.23 -5.04
N PHE A 154 22.44 -5.21 -4.37
CA PHE A 154 22.22 -5.17 -2.93
C PHE A 154 23.56 -5.14 -2.16
N GLN A 155 23.72 -4.17 -1.27
CA GLN A 155 24.96 -3.91 -0.52
C GLN A 155 24.88 -4.32 0.95
N GLY A 156 23.68 -4.48 1.50
CA GLY A 156 23.48 -4.90 2.88
C GLY A 156 22.28 -4.25 3.55
N LEU A 157 22.08 -4.62 4.82
CA LEU A 157 21.07 -4.03 5.69
C LEU A 157 21.71 -3.17 6.77
N ARG A 158 21.03 -2.09 7.13
CA ARG A 158 21.40 -1.21 8.24
C ARG A 158 20.21 -0.96 9.17
N HIS A 159 20.44 -0.94 10.47
CA HIS A 159 19.48 -0.51 11.49
C HIS A 159 20.06 0.69 12.25
N GLY A 160 19.47 1.88 12.08
CA GLY A 160 20.06 3.13 12.57
C GLY A 160 21.46 3.34 11.96
N ASP A 161 22.49 3.40 12.81
CA ASP A 161 23.88 3.52 12.37
C ASP A 161 24.65 2.21 12.25
N ARG A 162 24.01 1.08 12.58
CA ARG A 162 24.65 -0.23 12.63
C ARG A 162 24.35 -1.02 11.37
N ASP A 163 25.41 -1.42 10.68
CA ASP A 163 25.31 -2.42 9.62
C ASP A 163 25.06 -3.80 10.23
N LEU A 164 24.11 -4.54 9.64
CA LEU A 164 23.84 -5.93 10.01
C LEU A 164 24.85 -6.85 9.34
N VAL A 165 25.18 -7.96 9.99
CA VAL A 165 26.24 -8.89 9.56
C VAL A 165 25.67 -9.96 8.64
N LYS A 166 26.14 -10.02 7.38
CA LYS A 166 25.78 -11.09 6.45
C LYS A 166 26.28 -12.45 6.98
N GLY A 167 25.41 -13.46 6.96
CA GLY A 167 25.66 -14.79 7.52
C GLY A 167 25.17 -14.98 8.95
N GLU A 168 25.07 -13.90 9.73
CA GLU A 168 24.57 -13.95 11.12
C GLU A 168 23.19 -13.31 11.24
N ASP A 169 23.05 -12.08 10.77
CA ASP A 169 21.83 -11.30 10.86
C ASP A 169 20.89 -11.52 9.67
N TYR A 170 21.47 -11.74 8.49
CA TYR A 170 20.72 -12.05 7.28
C TYR A 170 21.56 -12.88 6.29
N THR A 171 20.90 -13.56 5.37
CA THR A 171 21.51 -14.21 4.20
C THR A 171 20.86 -13.73 2.91
N VAL A 172 21.57 -13.88 1.79
CA VAL A 172 21.04 -13.59 0.45
C VAL A 172 21.35 -14.78 -0.45
N SER A 173 20.33 -15.33 -1.10
CA SER A 173 20.46 -16.39 -2.11
C SER A 173 19.62 -16.02 -3.34
N GLY A 174 20.28 -15.70 -4.45
CA GLY A 174 19.62 -15.06 -5.59
C GLY A 174 19.06 -13.69 -5.17
N ASP A 175 17.77 -13.50 -5.37
CA ASP A 175 17.00 -12.32 -4.93
C ASP A 175 16.37 -12.49 -3.55
N ARG A 176 16.54 -13.62 -2.88
CA ARG A 176 15.91 -13.89 -1.58
C ARG A 176 16.77 -13.33 -0.46
N LEU A 177 16.29 -12.26 0.18
CA LEU A 177 16.84 -11.70 1.42
C LEU A 177 16.16 -12.36 2.62
N THR A 178 16.90 -13.13 3.40
CA THR A 178 16.38 -13.81 4.60
C THR A 178 16.95 -13.17 5.86
N LEU A 179 16.09 -12.56 6.67
CA LEU A 179 16.40 -12.10 8.03
C LEU A 179 16.39 -13.30 8.97
N THR A 180 17.44 -13.49 9.77
CA THR A 180 17.52 -14.65 10.67
C THR A 180 16.60 -14.49 11.88
N ALA A 181 16.09 -15.61 12.40
CA ALA A 181 15.30 -15.61 13.63
C ALA A 181 15.99 -14.89 14.81
N ALA A 182 17.32 -15.05 14.94
CA ALA A 182 18.11 -14.41 15.99
C ALA A 182 18.18 -12.88 15.82
N ALA A 183 18.36 -12.38 14.60
CA ALA A 183 18.31 -10.95 14.33
C ALA A 183 16.91 -10.39 14.57
N LEU A 184 15.87 -11.06 14.07
CA LEU A 184 14.48 -10.65 14.27
C LEU A 184 14.10 -10.63 15.75
N GLY A 185 14.55 -11.62 16.54
CA GLY A 185 14.35 -11.64 17.99
C GLY A 185 14.96 -10.42 18.69
N ARG A 186 16.17 -10.00 18.27
CA ARG A 186 16.82 -8.80 18.81
C ARG A 186 16.15 -7.51 18.33
N LEU A 187 15.74 -7.44 17.06
CA LEU A 187 15.09 -6.27 16.46
C LEU A 187 13.68 -6.05 17.02
N ALA A 188 12.96 -7.11 17.35
CA ALA A 188 11.62 -7.03 17.91
C ALA A 188 11.59 -6.53 19.38
N GLY A 189 12.72 -6.59 20.10
CA GLY A 189 12.82 -6.11 21.48
C GLY A 189 11.82 -6.80 22.43
N ASP A 190 11.01 -6.01 23.14
CA ASP A 190 9.95 -6.47 24.03
C ASP A 190 8.67 -6.93 23.28
N ARG A 191 8.71 -6.85 21.95
CA ARG A 191 7.61 -7.16 21.03
C ARG A 191 6.37 -6.31 21.31
N ALA A 192 6.48 -5.05 21.70
CA ALA A 192 5.31 -4.16 21.73
C ALA A 192 4.60 -4.18 20.37
N TYR A 193 3.26 -4.18 20.33
CA TYR A 193 2.53 -4.19 19.06
C TYR A 193 2.92 -3.00 18.17
N GLY A 194 3.03 -3.24 16.87
CA GLY A 194 3.44 -2.25 15.87
C GLY A 194 4.93 -2.32 15.52
N VAL A 195 5.46 -1.24 14.96
CA VAL A 195 6.85 -1.17 14.47
C VAL A 195 7.82 -1.19 15.65
N ASN A 196 8.70 -2.19 15.68
CA ASN A 196 9.75 -2.32 16.69
C ASN A 196 11.12 -1.85 16.19
N ALA A 197 11.39 -2.04 14.90
CA ALA A 197 12.61 -1.62 14.25
C ALA A 197 12.39 -1.27 12.78
N THR A 198 13.21 -0.39 12.25
CA THR A 198 13.21 0.00 10.84
C THR A 198 14.59 -0.27 10.24
N LEU A 199 14.63 -1.12 9.22
CA LEU A 199 15.84 -1.46 8.49
C LEU A 199 15.91 -0.68 7.18
N GLN A 200 17.13 -0.46 6.70
CA GLN A 200 17.42 0.05 5.36
C GLN A 200 18.15 -1.03 4.56
N ALA A 201 17.50 -1.57 3.54
CA ALA A 201 18.15 -2.33 2.48
C ALA A 201 18.84 -1.34 1.52
N ARG A 202 20.16 -1.41 1.47
CA ARG A 202 21.01 -0.52 0.67
C ARG A 202 21.39 -1.20 -0.64
N PHE A 203 21.48 -0.39 -1.69
CA PHE A 203 21.85 -0.81 -3.03
C PHE A 203 23.02 0.04 -3.56
N SER A 204 23.64 -0.38 -4.66
CA SER A 204 24.79 0.29 -5.25
C SER A 204 24.49 1.71 -5.74
N ARG A 205 23.21 2.03 -5.97
CA ARG A 205 22.71 3.36 -6.37
C ARG A 205 21.23 3.51 -5.99
N GLY A 206 20.72 4.74 -6.14
CA GLY A 206 19.37 5.11 -5.74
C GLY A 206 19.22 5.26 -4.23
N VAL A 207 17.98 5.31 -3.76
CA VAL A 207 17.66 5.45 -2.33
C VAL A 207 17.54 4.09 -1.64
N PRO A 208 17.82 3.99 -0.33
CA PRO A 208 17.58 2.77 0.42
C PRO A 208 16.11 2.35 0.44
N TRP A 209 15.86 1.04 0.50
CA TRP A 209 14.54 0.48 0.74
C TRP A 209 14.31 0.29 2.24
N ARG A 210 13.33 0.99 2.80
CA ARG A 210 12.89 0.81 4.18
C ARG A 210 12.18 -0.54 4.36
N ILE A 211 12.44 -1.22 5.48
CA ILE A 211 11.73 -2.43 5.91
C ILE A 211 11.41 -2.29 7.41
N ASP A 212 10.14 -2.27 7.76
CA ASP A 212 9.67 -2.25 9.13
C ASP A 212 9.50 -3.67 9.68
N VAL A 213 10.07 -3.91 10.86
CA VAL A 213 9.86 -5.13 11.65
C VAL A 213 8.73 -4.85 12.62
N ILE A 214 7.61 -5.56 12.44
CA ILE A 214 6.34 -5.26 13.08
C ILE A 214 5.92 -6.44 13.94
N THR A 215 5.69 -6.22 15.22
CA THR A 215 5.02 -7.23 16.05
C THR A 215 3.51 -7.11 15.87
N TYR A 216 2.85 -8.24 15.63
CA TYR A 216 1.40 -8.32 15.53
C TYR A 216 0.79 -9.54 16.21
N ASP A 217 -0.53 -9.50 16.40
CA ASP A 217 -1.42 -10.65 16.54
C ASP A 217 -2.61 -10.44 15.58
N PRO A 218 -3.40 -11.49 15.25
CA PRO A 218 -4.63 -11.32 14.49
C PRO A 218 -5.53 -10.22 15.09
N PRO A 219 -6.01 -9.27 14.27
CA PRO A 219 -6.90 -8.21 14.73
C PRO A 219 -8.17 -8.75 15.38
N VAL A 220 -8.70 -8.00 16.35
CA VAL A 220 -9.95 -8.38 17.05
C VAL A 220 -10.99 -7.30 16.85
N LEU A 221 -12.09 -7.67 16.20
CA LEU A 221 -13.28 -6.84 16.02
C LEU A 221 -14.26 -7.10 17.18
N SER A 222 -15.11 -6.12 17.49
CA SER A 222 -16.16 -6.25 18.49
C SER A 222 -17.55 -6.02 17.89
N ASN A 223 -18.57 -6.60 18.51
CA ASN A 223 -19.96 -6.32 18.17
C ASN A 223 -20.25 -4.82 18.33
N ALA A 224 -21.03 -4.26 17.40
CA ALA A 224 -21.38 -2.85 17.43
C ALA A 224 -22.77 -2.62 16.86
N THR A 225 -23.46 -1.65 17.42
CA THR A 225 -24.69 -1.09 16.85
C THR A 225 -24.45 0.38 16.52
N GLY A 226 -25.12 0.89 15.50
CA GLY A 226 -24.98 2.28 15.09
C GLY A 226 -25.98 2.67 14.01
N SER A 227 -25.72 3.81 13.39
CA SER A 227 -26.52 4.29 12.25
C SER A 227 -25.74 4.16 10.95
N THR A 228 -26.44 4.08 9.82
CA THR A 228 -25.82 4.09 8.49
C THR A 228 -24.96 5.34 8.23
N GLY A 229 -25.21 6.44 8.94
CA GLY A 229 -24.44 7.69 8.81
C GLY A 229 -23.12 7.71 9.56
N SER A 230 -22.90 6.80 10.52
CA SER A 230 -21.80 6.90 11.49
C SER A 230 -21.34 5.56 12.05
N TYR A 231 -21.56 4.46 11.32
CA TYR A 231 -21.23 3.13 11.81
C TYR A 231 -19.71 2.90 11.82
N ALA A 232 -19.20 2.41 12.94
CA ALA A 232 -17.82 2.04 13.11
C ALA A 232 -17.73 0.74 13.90
N ILE A 233 -16.85 -0.16 13.47
CA ILE A 233 -16.55 -1.43 14.10
C ILE A 233 -15.36 -1.20 15.03
N PRO A 234 -15.54 -1.28 16.37
CA PRO A 234 -14.42 -1.21 17.30
C PRO A 234 -13.43 -2.33 17.00
N THR A 235 -12.18 -1.96 16.77
CA THR A 235 -11.15 -2.85 16.24
C THR A 235 -9.85 -2.68 17.02
N GLN A 236 -9.35 -3.75 17.59
CA GLN A 236 -7.98 -3.83 18.07
C GLN A 236 -7.10 -4.35 16.92
N PHE A 237 -6.40 -3.45 16.22
CA PHE A 237 -5.53 -3.83 15.11
C PHE A 237 -4.30 -4.65 15.53
N ARG A 238 -3.89 -4.54 16.81
CA ARG A 238 -2.79 -5.33 17.39
C ARG A 238 -1.52 -5.35 16.54
N GLY A 239 -1.13 -4.18 16.02
CA GLY A 239 0.08 -4.00 15.22
C GLY A 239 -0.07 -4.33 13.73
N ASP A 240 -1.21 -4.89 13.32
CA ASP A 240 -1.52 -5.15 11.92
C ASP A 240 -2.15 -3.93 11.22
N MET A 241 -2.29 -4.01 9.90
CA MET A 241 -2.79 -2.91 9.06
C MET A 241 -3.81 -3.47 8.06
N LEU A 242 -4.99 -2.84 7.98
CA LEU A 242 -6.03 -3.24 7.04
C LEU A 242 -5.55 -3.04 5.59
N ALA A 243 -5.73 -4.05 4.74
CA ALA A 243 -5.38 -4.00 3.32
C ALA A 243 -6.61 -3.75 2.45
N THR A 244 -7.69 -4.52 2.68
CA THR A 244 -8.94 -4.41 1.91
C THR A 244 -10.12 -5.03 2.65
N MET A 245 -11.32 -4.90 2.10
CA MET A 245 -12.55 -5.50 2.62
C MET A 245 -13.37 -6.12 1.48
N GLU A 246 -13.77 -7.37 1.62
CA GLU A 246 -14.82 -7.98 0.82
C GLU A 246 -16.21 -7.79 1.44
N ALA A 247 -17.26 -7.74 0.62
CA ALA A 247 -18.65 -7.73 1.08
C ALA A 247 -19.55 -8.63 0.23
N ARG A 248 -20.25 -9.58 0.87
CA ARG A 248 -21.17 -10.52 0.20
C ARG A 248 -22.48 -10.72 0.95
N TYR A 249 -23.57 -10.90 0.22
CA TYR A 249 -24.83 -11.42 0.75
C TYR A 249 -24.76 -12.93 0.98
N ASP A 250 -25.74 -13.45 1.73
CA ASP A 250 -25.86 -14.88 2.04
C ASP A 250 -26.11 -15.76 0.81
N ASP A 251 -26.64 -15.18 -0.29
CA ASP A 251 -26.81 -15.86 -1.57
C ASP A 251 -25.51 -15.92 -2.40
N GLY A 252 -24.41 -15.36 -1.89
CA GLY A 252 -23.09 -15.30 -2.53
C GLY A 252 -22.88 -14.10 -3.46
N SER A 253 -23.92 -13.32 -3.77
CA SER A 253 -23.79 -12.09 -4.55
C SER A 253 -23.01 -11.02 -3.79
N ASN A 254 -22.33 -10.12 -4.51
CA ASN A 254 -21.56 -9.04 -3.90
C ASN A 254 -22.51 -7.98 -3.33
N ALA A 255 -22.09 -7.30 -2.25
CA ALA A 255 -22.86 -6.27 -1.58
C ALA A 255 -22.15 -4.90 -1.61
N GLY A 256 -22.92 -3.81 -1.63
CA GLY A 256 -22.40 -2.44 -1.60
C GLY A 256 -22.04 -1.88 -2.99
N PRO A 257 -21.32 -0.74 -3.05
CA PRO A 257 -21.23 0.09 -4.26
C PRO A 257 -20.54 -0.53 -5.47
N ALA A 258 -19.68 -1.54 -5.27
CA ALA A 258 -18.88 -2.16 -6.31
C ALA A 258 -19.37 -3.58 -6.63
N ASP A 259 -20.66 -3.75 -6.90
CA ASP A 259 -21.35 -5.06 -7.01
C ASP A 259 -20.79 -6.06 -8.05
N TRP A 260 -19.93 -5.61 -8.97
CA TRP A 260 -19.21 -6.47 -9.92
C TRP A 260 -17.99 -7.18 -9.32
N THR A 261 -17.54 -6.81 -8.12
CA THR A 261 -16.43 -7.43 -7.37
C THR A 261 -16.82 -7.59 -5.89
N PRO A 262 -16.31 -8.59 -5.15
CA PRO A 262 -16.51 -8.62 -3.71
C PRO A 262 -15.67 -7.57 -2.97
N TYR A 263 -14.48 -7.24 -3.50
CA TYR A 263 -13.55 -6.31 -2.87
C TYR A 263 -13.99 -4.87 -3.09
N GLN A 264 -14.39 -4.22 -2.00
CA GLN A 264 -14.93 -2.88 -2.01
C GLN A 264 -13.83 -1.82 -2.14
N GLN A 265 -14.22 -0.63 -2.59
CA GLN A 265 -13.29 0.49 -2.69
C GLN A 265 -13.06 1.16 -1.33
N TRP A 266 -11.80 1.38 -0.99
CA TRP A 266 -11.43 2.19 0.17
C TRP A 266 -12.01 3.62 0.04
N ASP A 267 -12.37 4.24 1.16
CA ASP A 267 -13.08 5.53 1.31
C ASP A 267 -14.50 5.60 0.75
N THR A 268 -14.81 4.88 -0.32
CA THR A 268 -16.19 4.80 -0.80
C THR A 268 -17.01 3.87 0.06
N ALA A 269 -16.49 2.70 0.44
CA ALA A 269 -17.25 1.72 1.23
C ALA A 269 -16.78 1.59 2.68
N PHE A 270 -15.47 1.71 2.90
CA PHE A 270 -14.88 1.55 4.23
C PHE A 270 -13.58 2.33 4.37
N SER A 271 -13.14 2.58 5.61
CA SER A 271 -11.82 3.16 5.89
C SER A 271 -11.33 2.81 7.30
N ALA A 272 -10.03 2.93 7.52
CA ALA A 272 -9.38 2.70 8.82
C ALA A 272 -8.27 3.74 9.05
N TYR A 273 -8.66 4.97 9.41
CA TYR A 273 -7.71 6.07 9.70
C TYR A 273 -7.42 6.24 11.19
N THR A 274 -8.22 5.62 12.06
CA THR A 274 -7.98 5.62 13.50
C THR A 274 -7.45 4.27 13.93
N GLY A 275 -6.59 4.26 14.95
CA GLY A 275 -5.95 3.03 15.46
C GLY A 275 -6.88 2.12 16.27
N ASP A 276 -8.19 2.36 16.24
CA ASP A 276 -9.19 1.73 17.11
C ASP A 276 -10.51 1.35 16.41
N SER A 277 -10.68 1.67 15.12
CA SER A 277 -11.92 1.35 14.42
C SER A 277 -11.77 1.19 12.91
N ILE A 278 -12.66 0.37 12.34
CA ILE A 278 -12.93 0.33 10.90
C ILE A 278 -14.29 0.97 10.67
N LYS A 279 -14.37 1.98 9.81
CA LYS A 279 -15.60 2.68 9.48
C LYS A 279 -16.24 2.08 8.24
N LEU A 280 -17.56 1.90 8.27
CA LEU A 280 -18.37 1.62 7.08
C LEU A 280 -19.12 2.90 6.73
N THR A 281 -19.02 3.30 5.46
CA THR A 281 -19.48 4.63 5.03
C THR A 281 -20.99 4.65 4.80
N PRO A 282 -21.60 5.84 4.76
CA PRO A 282 -22.98 5.98 4.30
C PRO A 282 -23.20 5.40 2.89
N ASP A 283 -22.25 5.62 1.98
CA ASP A 283 -22.32 5.11 0.61
C ASP A 283 -22.36 3.59 0.56
N PHE A 284 -21.62 2.90 1.44
CA PHE A 284 -21.75 1.45 1.57
C PHE A 284 -23.18 1.03 1.91
N PHE A 285 -23.79 1.66 2.91
CA PHE A 285 -25.12 1.30 3.38
C PHE A 285 -26.25 1.74 2.45
N ASN A 286 -26.05 2.79 1.64
CA ASN A 286 -27.00 3.19 0.60
C ASN A 286 -27.18 2.11 -0.46
N GLU A 287 -26.12 1.35 -0.74
CA GLU A 287 -26.09 0.26 -1.73
C GLU A 287 -26.32 -1.13 -1.10
N VAL A 288 -26.62 -1.20 0.21
CA VAL A 288 -26.94 -2.45 0.90
C VAL A 288 -28.45 -2.61 1.12
N LYS A 289 -29.01 -3.72 0.60
CA LYS A 289 -30.39 -4.16 0.81
C LYS A 289 -30.78 -4.20 2.29
N ASP A 290 -31.94 -3.62 2.59
CA ASP A 290 -32.48 -3.61 3.96
C ASP A 290 -32.86 -5.02 4.44
N GLY A 291 -32.69 -5.27 5.73
CA GLY A 291 -32.98 -6.55 6.39
C GLY A 291 -32.08 -7.72 5.96
N SER A 292 -31.15 -7.52 5.03
CA SER A 292 -30.26 -8.56 4.52
C SER A 292 -28.96 -8.58 5.32
N ARG A 293 -28.50 -9.77 5.70
CA ARG A 293 -27.17 -9.94 6.29
C ARG A 293 -26.11 -9.85 5.20
N VAL A 294 -25.06 -9.08 5.49
CA VAL A 294 -23.85 -8.99 4.69
C VAL A 294 -22.70 -9.57 5.49
N THR A 295 -21.94 -10.48 4.89
CA THR A 295 -20.67 -10.98 5.37
C THR A 295 -19.56 -10.10 4.84
N LEU A 296 -18.78 -9.53 5.75
CA LEU A 296 -17.58 -8.75 5.49
C LEU A 296 -16.36 -9.60 5.80
N THR A 297 -15.36 -9.57 4.93
CA THR A 297 -14.05 -10.20 5.17
C THR A 297 -13.01 -9.10 5.11
N PHE A 298 -12.33 -8.84 6.23
CA PHE A 298 -11.26 -7.85 6.32
C PHE A 298 -9.92 -8.55 6.18
N ASP A 299 -9.18 -8.23 5.12
CA ASP A 299 -7.84 -8.76 4.89
C ASP A 299 -6.79 -7.77 5.35
N PHE A 300 -5.77 -8.27 6.04
CA PHE A 300 -4.70 -7.47 6.65
C PHE A 300 -3.33 -7.77 6.03
N TRP A 301 -2.40 -6.82 6.14
CA TRP A 301 -1.07 -6.92 5.54
C TRP A 301 -0.19 -8.03 6.14
N SER A 302 -0.46 -8.48 7.36
CA SER A 302 0.17 -9.68 7.93
C SER A 302 -0.23 -10.99 7.24
N GLY A 303 -1.31 -10.97 6.44
CA GLY A 303 -1.98 -12.15 5.89
C GLY A 303 -3.11 -12.69 6.77
N ALA A 304 -3.39 -12.07 7.92
CA ALA A 304 -4.59 -12.36 8.70
C ALA A 304 -5.86 -11.93 7.93
N SER A 305 -6.96 -12.64 8.18
CA SER A 305 -8.29 -12.29 7.66
C SER A 305 -9.31 -12.46 8.78
N VAL A 306 -10.23 -11.50 8.91
CA VAL A 306 -11.25 -11.49 9.97
C VAL A 306 -12.64 -11.30 9.36
N THR A 307 -13.56 -12.21 9.68
CA THR A 307 -14.95 -12.15 9.21
C THR A 307 -15.83 -11.38 10.20
N TYR A 308 -16.74 -10.57 9.66
CA TYR A 308 -17.73 -9.81 10.42
C TYR A 308 -19.07 -9.85 9.69
N HIS A 309 -20.16 -9.70 10.44
CA HIS A 309 -21.50 -9.62 9.86
C HIS A 309 -22.12 -8.27 10.15
N VAL A 310 -22.81 -7.70 9.17
CA VAL A 310 -23.65 -6.51 9.36
C VAL A 310 -25.04 -6.76 8.81
N THR A 311 -26.05 -6.18 9.47
CA THR A 311 -27.43 -6.13 8.99
C THR A 311 -27.94 -4.71 9.19
N LYS A 312 -28.43 -4.11 8.11
CA LYS A 312 -29.06 -2.78 8.11
C LYS A 312 -30.58 -2.94 8.14
N THR A 313 -31.25 -2.18 8.99
CA THR A 313 -32.72 -2.07 9.06
C THR A 313 -33.10 -0.60 9.14
N GLY A 314 -33.64 -0.04 8.07
CA GLY A 314 -33.80 1.40 7.89
C GLY A 314 -32.45 2.11 8.00
N THR A 315 -32.31 2.99 9.00
CA THR A 315 -31.06 3.70 9.30
C THR A 315 -30.22 3.03 10.39
N SER A 316 -30.72 1.96 11.02
CA SER A 316 -30.03 1.26 12.10
C SER A 316 -29.17 0.13 11.53
N VAL A 317 -27.99 -0.07 12.09
CA VAL A 317 -27.07 -1.13 11.72
C VAL A 317 -26.69 -1.91 12.96
N THR A 318 -26.81 -3.23 12.89
CA THR A 318 -26.27 -4.16 13.88
C THR A 318 -25.15 -4.94 13.22
N GLY A 319 -24.00 -5.03 13.88
CA GLY A 319 -22.92 -5.90 13.44
C GLY A 319 -22.36 -6.74 14.57
N THR A 320 -21.90 -7.92 14.16
CA THR A 320 -21.47 -8.99 15.05
C THR A 320 -20.24 -9.66 14.49
N THR A 321 -19.33 -10.07 15.38
CA THR A 321 -18.24 -10.98 15.02
C THR A 321 -18.83 -12.31 14.53
N ALA A 322 -18.14 -12.95 13.58
CA ALA A 322 -18.46 -14.31 13.16
C ALA A 322 -18.21 -15.35 14.26
#